data_AF-A0AAV8WG49-F1
#
_entry.id   AF-A0AAV8WG49-F1
#
_cell.length_a   1.000
_cell.length_b   1.000
_cell.length_c   1.000
_cell.angle_alpha   90.00
_cell.angle_beta   90.00
_cell.angle_gamma   90.00
#
_symmetry.space_group_name_H-M   'P 1'
#
loop_
_entity.id
_entity.type
_entity.pdbx_description
1 polymer ?
#
loop_
_entity_poly.entity_id
_entity_poly.type
_entity_poly.pdbx_seq_one_letter_code
_entity_poly.pdbx_strand_id
1 'polypeptide(L)'
;MMNRTVATLIVVLTCLDVVFCKPASNKVDDPQVTCKLPVVKGYCRALLPRWRYDVSTGKCVEFKYGGCNGNGNNFISQKLCLAACEGNNSAPKVLFKKFSLT
;
A
#
# COMPACT_ATOMS: atom_id res chain seq x y z
N MET A 1 -21.40 25.99 -30.89
CA MET A 1 -22.57 25.12 -30.68
C MET A 1 -22.25 23.74 -31.27
N MET A 2 -21.83 22.78 -30.45
CA MET A 2 -21.48 21.44 -30.95
C MET A 2 -22.77 20.65 -31.15
N ASN A 3 -23.10 20.29 -32.40
CA ASN A 3 -24.34 19.61 -32.75
C ASN A 3 -24.39 18.22 -32.08
N ARG A 4 -25.58 17.77 -31.65
CA ARG A 4 -25.77 16.53 -30.86
C ARG A 4 -25.18 15.31 -31.55
N THR A 5 -25.17 15.26 -32.88
CA THR A 5 -24.51 14.20 -33.67
C THR A 5 -22.99 14.15 -33.48
N VAL A 6 -22.34 15.32 -33.34
CA VAL A 6 -20.89 15.44 -33.13
C VAL A 6 -20.52 15.08 -31.68
N ALA A 7 -21.38 15.44 -30.72
CA ALA A 7 -21.19 15.07 -29.31
C ALA A 7 -21.30 13.54 -29.11
N THR A 8 -22.23 12.86 -29.79
CA THR A 8 -22.39 11.40 -29.69
C THR A 8 -21.21 10.64 -30.33
N LEU A 9 -20.64 11.14 -31.45
CA LEU A 9 -19.53 10.48 -32.14
C LEU A 9 -18.21 10.54 -31.34
N ILE A 10 -17.96 11.65 -30.64
CA ILE A 10 -16.81 11.81 -29.72
C ILE A 10 -16.91 10.83 -28.55
N VAL A 11 -18.12 10.63 -28.00
CA VAL A 11 -18.33 9.70 -26.88
C VAL A 11 -18.05 8.26 -27.29
N VAL A 12 -18.54 7.79 -28.46
CA VAL A 12 -18.31 6.40 -28.91
C VAL A 12 -16.83 6.12 -29.20
N LEU A 13 -16.08 7.09 -29.72
CA LEU A 13 -14.63 6.94 -29.94
C LEU A 13 -13.85 6.88 -28.62
N THR A 14 -14.24 7.68 -27.62
CA THR A 14 -13.63 7.62 -26.27
C THR A 14 -14.03 6.37 -25.47
N CYS A 15 -15.09 5.65 -25.90
CA CYS A 15 -15.55 4.42 -25.28
C CYS A 15 -14.77 3.16 -25.75
N LEU A 16 -13.96 3.24 -26.81
CA LEU A 16 -13.01 2.17 -27.16
C LEU A 16 -11.74 2.20 -26.27
N ASP A 17 -11.56 3.24 -25.47
CA ASP A 17 -10.48 3.40 -24.49
C ASP A 17 -11.00 3.48 -23.04
N VAL A 18 -12.09 2.78 -22.68
CA VAL A 18 -12.42 2.51 -21.25
C VAL A 18 -11.45 1.45 -20.67
N VAL A 19 -10.16 1.69 -20.87
CA VAL A 19 -9.02 0.87 -20.43
C VAL A 19 -8.38 1.42 -19.16
N PHE A 20 -8.80 2.58 -18.62
CA PHE A 20 -8.26 3.04 -17.32
C PHE A 20 -9.28 3.70 -16.40
N CYS A 21 -10.43 3.07 -16.16
CA CYS A 21 -10.86 3.04 -14.75
C CYS A 21 -9.93 2.04 -14.05
N LYS A 22 -8.67 2.44 -13.80
CA LYS A 22 -7.81 1.67 -12.92
C LYS A 22 -8.57 1.60 -11.60
N PRO A 23 -8.88 0.41 -11.06
CA PRO A 23 -9.28 0.36 -9.66
C PRO A 23 -8.21 1.13 -8.89
N ALA A 24 -8.62 2.06 -8.03
CA ALA A 24 -7.71 2.73 -7.11
C ALA A 24 -6.79 1.65 -6.59
N SER A 25 -5.52 1.72 -6.97
CA SER A 25 -4.59 0.62 -6.73
C SER A 25 -4.74 0.25 -5.27
N ASN A 26 -5.19 -0.97 -5.01
CA ASN A 26 -4.87 -1.64 -3.76
C ASN A 26 -3.35 -1.72 -3.77
N LYS A 27 -2.67 -0.62 -3.43
CA LYS A 27 -1.26 -0.60 -3.13
C LYS A 27 -1.18 -1.41 -1.85
N VAL A 28 -1.07 -2.73 -2.00
CA VAL A 28 -0.29 -3.48 -1.03
C VAL A 28 1.06 -2.80 -1.12
N ASP A 29 1.41 -1.98 -0.12
CA ASP A 29 2.70 -1.31 -0.10
C ASP A 29 3.75 -2.39 -0.32
N ASP A 30 4.49 -2.26 -1.42
CA ASP A 30 5.47 -3.27 -1.81
C ASP A 30 6.39 -3.49 -0.60
N PRO A 31 6.43 -4.70 -0.02
CA PRO A 31 7.26 -4.95 1.15
C PRO A 31 8.73 -4.57 0.92
N GLN A 32 9.21 -4.67 -0.34
CA GLN A 32 10.55 -4.22 -0.72
C GLN A 32 10.77 -2.72 -0.51
N VAL A 33 9.73 -1.91 -0.65
CA VAL A 33 9.76 -0.47 -0.43
C VAL A 33 9.53 -0.16 1.05
N THR A 34 8.47 -0.69 1.64
CA THR A 34 8.07 -0.42 3.03
C THR A 34 9.18 -0.69 4.03
N CYS A 35 9.79 -1.87 3.94
CA CYS A 35 10.78 -2.32 4.92
C CYS A 35 12.11 -1.54 4.83
N LYS A 36 12.33 -0.81 3.73
CA LYS A 36 13.52 0.04 3.51
C LYS A 36 13.27 1.51 3.84
N LEU A 37 12.04 1.90 4.20
CA LEU A 37 11.74 3.27 4.60
C LEU A 37 12.42 3.60 5.94
N PRO A 38 12.87 4.86 6.12
CA PRO A 38 13.41 5.31 7.40
C PRO A 38 12.32 5.30 8.49
N VAL A 39 12.72 5.25 9.76
CA VAL A 39 11.78 5.40 10.87
C VAL A 39 11.24 6.84 10.93
N VAL A 40 9.91 6.99 11.07
CA VAL A 40 9.26 8.30 11.22
C VAL A 40 8.39 8.30 12.47
N LYS A 41 8.80 9.08 13.47
CA LYS A 41 8.01 9.30 14.70
C LYS A 41 6.76 10.13 14.42
N GLY A 42 6.83 11.06 13.47
CA GLY A 42 5.81 12.08 13.24
C GLY A 42 5.83 13.20 14.29
N TYR A 43 5.01 14.22 14.09
CA TYR A 43 5.02 15.42 14.95
C TYR A 43 4.07 15.35 16.16
N CYS A 44 3.17 14.37 16.20
CA CYS A 44 2.35 14.13 17.38
C CYS A 44 3.20 13.61 18.56
N ARG A 45 2.70 13.77 19.78
CA ARG A 45 3.48 13.56 21.02
C ARG A 45 3.04 12.33 21.84
N ALA A 46 2.30 11.40 21.25
CA ALA A 46 2.02 10.12 21.90
C ALA A 46 3.30 9.26 21.99
N LEU A 47 3.30 8.27 22.87
CA LEU A 47 4.40 7.30 23.03
C LEU A 47 3.90 5.89 22.70
N LEU A 48 3.39 5.71 21.49
CA LEU A 48 2.81 4.43 21.08
C LEU A 48 3.93 3.43 20.75
N PRO A 49 4.01 2.28 21.44
CA PRO A 49 4.98 1.23 21.09
C PRO A 49 4.60 0.66 19.72
N ARG A 50 5.57 0.64 18.81
CA ARG A 50 5.45 0.13 17.44
C ARG A 50 6.72 -0.60 17.05
N TRP A 51 6.64 -1.37 15.98
CA TRP A 51 7.75 -2.14 15.43
C TRP A 51 8.14 -1.58 14.08
N ARG A 52 9.45 -1.52 13.81
CA ARG A 52 10.01 -1.17 12.50
C ARG A 52 10.98 -2.25 12.07
N TYR A 53 11.19 -2.40 10.77
CA TYR A 53 12.28 -3.19 10.23
C TYR A 53 13.55 -2.35 10.20
N ASP A 54 14.64 -2.94 10.69
CA ASP A 54 15.97 -2.39 10.67
C ASP A 54 16.81 -3.12 9.62
N VAL A 55 16.95 -2.51 8.44
CA VAL A 55 17.71 -3.09 7.33
C VAL A 55 19.19 -3.33 7.65
N SER A 56 19.77 -2.59 8.61
CA SER A 56 21.18 -2.73 8.97
C SER A 56 21.44 -3.99 9.80
N THR A 57 20.46 -4.38 10.62
CA THR A 57 20.54 -5.58 11.45
C THR A 57 19.73 -6.76 10.91
N GLY A 58 18.87 -6.51 9.92
CA GLY A 58 17.93 -7.46 9.36
C GLY A 58 16.79 -7.85 10.31
N LYS A 59 16.50 -7.03 11.34
CA LYS A 59 15.57 -7.39 12.43
C LYS A 59 14.42 -6.42 12.57
N CYS A 60 13.29 -6.90 13.09
CA CYS A 60 12.22 -6.05 13.60
C CYS A 60 12.52 -5.57 15.03
N VAL A 61 12.52 -4.26 15.25
CA VAL A 61 12.85 -3.63 16.54
C VAL A 61 11.75 -2.65 16.99
N GLU A 62 11.55 -2.50 18.29
CA GLU A 62 10.55 -1.55 18.84
C GLU A 62 11.03 -0.09 18.69
N PHE A 63 10.10 0.83 18.44
CA PHE A 63 10.29 2.27 18.54
C PHE A 63 9.02 2.96 19.06
N LYS A 64 9.15 4.22 19.49
CA LYS A 64 8.01 5.04 19.93
C LYS A 64 7.48 5.89 18.78
N TYR A 65 6.25 5.63 18.36
CA TYR A 65 5.52 6.41 17.36
C TYR A 65 4.72 7.53 18.01
N GLY A 66 4.80 8.73 17.42
CA GLY A 66 4.13 9.94 17.89
C GLY A 66 2.61 9.93 17.75
N GLY A 67 2.05 9.03 16.94
CA GLY A 67 0.61 8.84 16.77
C GLY A 67 0.03 9.41 15.48
N CYS A 68 0.77 10.24 14.74
CA CYS A 68 0.36 10.75 13.44
C CYS A 68 1.55 10.92 12.48
N ASN A 69 1.28 11.00 11.18
CA ASN A 69 2.25 11.29 10.12
C ASN A 69 3.52 10.42 10.14
N GLY A 70 3.34 9.12 10.45
CA GLY A 70 4.34 8.10 10.20
C GLY A 70 4.38 7.67 8.73
N ASN A 71 5.16 6.64 8.44
CA ASN A 71 5.17 5.95 7.15
C ASN A 71 4.88 4.44 7.35
N GLY A 72 4.98 3.66 6.27
CA GLY A 72 4.66 2.23 6.29
C GLY A 72 5.61 1.35 7.11
N ASN A 73 6.82 1.80 7.44
CA ASN A 73 7.74 1.06 8.31
C ASN A 73 7.36 1.24 9.79
N ASN A 74 6.11 0.89 10.11
CA ASN A 74 5.46 1.09 11.39
C ASN A 74 4.36 0.03 11.58
N PHE A 75 4.67 -1.00 12.36
CA PHE A 75 3.81 -2.15 12.59
C PHE A 75 3.35 -2.18 14.05
N ILE A 76 2.12 -2.63 14.31
CA ILE A 76 1.59 -2.72 15.68
C ILE A 76 2.21 -3.87 16.49
N SER A 77 2.79 -4.88 15.81
CA SER A 77 3.41 -6.03 16.45
C SER A 77 4.65 -6.49 15.70
N GLN A 78 5.56 -7.14 16.43
CA GLN A 78 6.76 -7.74 15.85
C GLN A 78 6.38 -8.73 14.74
N LYS A 79 5.41 -9.62 15.01
CA LYS A 79 4.95 -10.63 14.04
C LYS A 79 4.54 -10.04 12.70
N LEU A 80 3.84 -8.90 12.69
CA LEU A 80 3.45 -8.24 11.44
C LEU A 80 4.65 -7.63 10.71
N CYS A 81 5.60 -7.06 11.46
CA CYS A 81 6.86 -6.57 10.88
C CYS A 81 7.65 -7.72 10.25
N LEU A 82 7.83 -8.85 10.94
CA LEU A 82 8.56 -10.01 10.42
C LEU A 82 7.85 -10.59 9.19
N ALA A 83 6.53 -10.73 9.25
CA ALA A 83 5.73 -11.22 8.13
C ALA A 83 5.80 -10.31 6.90
N ALA A 84 5.94 -9.00 7.11
CA ALA A 84 6.13 -8.04 6.02
C ALA A 84 7.57 -8.08 5.47
N CYS A 85 8.58 -8.15 6.34
CA CYS A 85 9.94 -7.76 5.98
C CYS A 85 10.99 -8.89 5.96
N GLU A 86 10.79 -9.99 6.67
CA GLU A 86 11.74 -11.11 6.72
C GLU A 86 11.42 -12.20 5.69
N GLY A 87 10.85 -11.80 4.55
CA GLY A 87 10.29 -12.70 3.56
C GLY A 87 11.26 -13.77 3.04
N ASN A 88 11.13 -14.99 3.54
CA ASN A 88 11.25 -16.16 2.69
C ASN A 88 9.96 -16.28 1.88
N ASN A 89 9.81 -15.48 0.80
CA ASN A 89 8.77 -15.62 -0.23
C ASN A 89 7.33 -15.91 0.26
N SER A 90 6.88 -15.28 1.34
CA SER A 90 5.55 -15.54 1.92
C SER A 90 4.99 -14.33 2.65
N ALA A 91 4.90 -13.18 1.96
CA ALA A 91 3.57 -12.58 2.01
C ALA A 91 2.64 -13.73 1.63
N PRO A 92 1.62 -14.13 2.42
CA PRO A 92 0.55 -14.87 1.80
C PRO A 92 0.23 -14.00 0.60
N LYS A 93 0.48 -14.50 -0.62
CA LYS A 93 -0.27 -14.04 -1.78
C LYS A 93 -1.65 -14.08 -1.19
N VAL A 94 -2.19 -12.90 -0.85
CA VAL A 94 -3.55 -12.82 -0.38
C VAL A 94 -4.22 -13.64 -1.44
N LEU A 95 -4.71 -14.81 -1.05
CA LEU A 95 -5.48 -15.62 -1.94
C LEU A 95 -6.70 -14.73 -2.04
N PHE A 96 -6.60 -13.73 -2.92
CA PHE A 96 -7.66 -13.27 -3.75
C PHE A 96 -8.15 -14.60 -4.29
N LYS A 97 -9.03 -15.23 -3.52
CA LYS A 97 -9.98 -16.18 -4.02
C LYS A 97 -10.63 -15.29 -5.05
N LYS A 98 -10.12 -15.40 -6.28
CA LYS A 98 -10.69 -14.78 -7.45
C LYS A 98 -12.11 -15.31 -7.32
N PHE A 99 -13.03 -14.47 -6.87
CA PHE A 99 -14.44 -14.80 -6.93
C PHE A 99 -14.64 -14.84 -8.44
N SER A 100 -14.44 -16.04 -8.98
CA SER A 100 -14.88 -16.40 -10.30
C SER A 100 -16.39 -16.34 -10.14
N LEU A 101 -16.95 -15.17 -10.43
CA LEU A 101 -18.36 -15.06 -10.74
C LEU A 101 -18.50 -15.80 -12.07
N THR A 102 -18.73 -17.11 -11.96
CA THR A 102 -19.53 -17.83 -12.94
C THR A 102 -20.97 -17.38 -12.79
#